data_AF-A0A3L6QXI2-F1
#
_entry.id   AF-A0A3L6QXI2-F1
#
_cell.length_a   1.000
_cell.length_b   1.000
_cell.length_c   1.000
_cell.angle_alpha   90.00
_cell.angle_beta   90.00
_cell.angle_gamma   90.00
#
_symmetry.space_group_name_H-M   'P 1'
#
loop_
_entity.id
_entity.type
_entity.pdbx_description
1 polymer ?
#
loop_
_entity_poly.entity_id
_entity_poly.type
_entity_poly.pdbx_seq_one_letter_code
_entity_poly.pdbx_strand_id
1 'polypeptide(L)'
;MAADSAEKARALEQCERDLDLAIERLVNLRLDPEHDAVEGAASDINGEVVRHAPAAAAAVPVPSGGGIISRAEWVERLMAEMSSAADAGDARARAARFLEDFGAAAAPSGGERYTALRENAILKKAVRLQLRLDREKEAANRELQRQLAGFQERVRRLEADKYALTMHLRRARPQGGSMSGRFHPEVF
;
A
#
# COMPACT_ATOMS: atom_id res chain seq x y z
N MET A 1 -5.89 2.90 46.05
CA MET A 1 -5.21 1.99 45.10
C MET A 1 -6.00 1.79 43.80
N ALA A 2 -7.31 1.53 43.81
CA ALA A 2 -8.09 1.33 42.58
C ALA A 2 -8.30 2.61 41.74
N ALA A 3 -8.47 3.78 42.39
CA ALA A 3 -8.66 5.06 41.69
C ALA A 3 -7.44 5.46 40.84
N ASP A 4 -6.23 5.27 41.37
CA ASP A 4 -4.96 5.58 40.70
C ASP A 4 -4.69 4.69 39.47
N SER A 5 -5.24 3.46 39.44
CA SER A 5 -5.17 2.58 38.28
C SER A 5 -6.13 3.02 37.15
N ALA A 6 -7.29 3.56 37.50
CA ALA A 6 -8.26 4.04 36.52
C ALA A 6 -7.78 5.35 35.88
N GLU A 7 -7.10 6.21 36.64
CA GLU A 7 -6.49 7.44 36.14
C GLU A 7 -5.34 7.16 35.17
N LYS A 8 -4.48 6.18 35.47
CA LYS A 8 -3.42 5.74 34.55
C LYS A 8 -3.97 5.16 33.25
N ALA A 9 -5.05 4.36 33.31
CA ALA A 9 -5.70 3.82 32.11
C ALA A 9 -6.28 4.94 31.22
N ARG A 10 -6.90 5.96 31.82
CA ARG A 10 -7.40 7.13 31.09
C ARG A 10 -6.27 7.96 30.48
N ALA A 11 -5.15 8.11 31.19
CA ALA A 11 -3.97 8.81 30.67
C ALA A 11 -3.38 8.08 29.45
N LEU A 12 -3.31 6.74 29.48
CA LEU A 12 -2.85 5.95 28.34
C LEU A 12 -3.77 6.06 27.14
N GLU A 13 -5.09 5.97 27.32
CA GLU A 13 -6.05 6.21 26.23
C GLU A 13 -5.92 7.62 25.64
N GLN A 14 -5.67 8.62 26.49
CA GLN A 14 -5.48 9.99 26.02
C GLN A 14 -4.19 10.13 25.20
N CYS A 15 -3.09 9.50 25.65
CA CYS A 15 -1.85 9.45 24.89
C CYS A 15 -2.01 8.72 23.56
N GLU A 16 -2.79 7.64 23.49
CA GLU A 16 -3.06 6.94 22.23
C GLU A 16 -3.83 7.85 21.25
N ARG A 17 -4.85 8.56 21.73
CA ARG A 17 -5.60 9.53 20.91
C ARG A 17 -4.73 10.69 20.42
N ASP A 18 -3.87 11.22 21.29
CA ASP A 18 -2.97 12.32 20.95
C ASP A 18 -1.89 11.89 19.94
N LEU A 19 -1.41 10.65 20.03
CA LEU A 19 -0.50 10.06 19.04
C LEU A 19 -1.18 9.88 17.67
N ASP A 20 -2.42 9.40 17.65
CA ASP A 20 -3.19 9.25 16.41
C ASP A 20 -3.43 10.62 15.73
N LEU A 21 -3.76 11.66 16.52
CA LEU A 21 -3.89 13.04 16.04
C LEU A 21 -2.56 13.61 15.50
N ALA A 22 -1.44 13.31 16.16
CA ALA A 22 -0.12 13.75 15.71
C ALA A 22 0.28 13.08 14.38
N ILE A 23 -0.03 11.79 14.22
CA ILE A 23 0.21 11.05 12.98
C ILE A 23 -0.62 11.65 11.84
N GLU A 24 -1.91 11.93 12.07
CA GLU A 24 -2.79 12.54 11.06
C GLU A 24 -2.26 13.92 10.61
N ARG A 25 -1.82 14.76 11.56
CA ARG A 25 -1.19 16.06 11.24
C ARG A 25 0.10 15.92 10.45
N LEU A 26 0.96 14.98 10.81
CA LEU A 26 2.23 14.73 10.10
C LEU A 26 2.00 14.23 8.68
N VAL A 27 1.01 13.38 8.47
CA VAL A 27 0.62 12.92 7.12
C VAL A 27 0.09 14.09 6.30
N ASN A 28 -0.76 14.94 6.88
CA ASN A 28 -1.28 16.13 6.19
C ASN A 28 -0.18 17.15 5.85
N LEU A 29 0.82 17.31 6.72
CA LEU A 29 1.96 18.21 6.47
C LEU A 29 2.98 17.66 5.45
N ARG A 30 3.05 16.34 5.28
CA ARG A 30 4.00 15.69 4.35
C ARG A 30 3.43 15.47 2.94
N LEU A 31 2.23 15.97 2.66
CA LEU A 31 1.54 15.78 1.38
C LEU A 31 1.47 17.05 0.50
N ASP A 32 2.18 18.12 0.85
CA ASP A 32 2.45 19.24 -0.07
C ASP A 32 3.86 19.12 -0.67
N PRO A 33 4.07 18.37 -1.78
CA PRO A 33 5.32 18.36 -2.53
C PRO A 33 5.43 19.59 -3.47
N GLU A 34 5.04 20.78 -3.03
CA GLU A 34 5.21 22.01 -3.82
C GLU A 34 5.68 23.21 -2.98
N HIS A 35 6.94 23.19 -2.56
CA HIS A 35 7.85 24.32 -2.75
C HIS A 35 9.26 23.93 -2.32
N ASP A 36 10.13 23.72 -3.30
CA ASP A 36 11.48 24.28 -3.30
C ASP A 36 11.99 24.22 -4.74
N ALA A 37 11.50 25.17 -5.54
CA ALA A 37 12.15 25.57 -6.76
C ALA A 37 13.21 26.63 -6.39
N VAL A 38 14.48 26.22 -6.30
CA VAL A 38 15.62 27.10 -6.60
C VAL A 38 16.69 26.30 -7.36
N GLU A 39 16.80 26.68 -8.63
CA GLU A 39 17.87 26.56 -9.63
C GLU A 39 19.21 25.91 -9.26
N GLY A 40 19.73 25.09 -10.18
CA GLY A 40 21.16 24.79 -10.24
C GLY A 40 21.59 23.68 -11.20
N ALA A 41 21.84 24.07 -12.45
CA ALA A 41 22.69 23.40 -13.44
C ALA A 41 22.16 22.16 -14.20
N ALA A 42 21.94 22.41 -15.48
CA ALA A 42 21.77 21.44 -16.55
C ALA A 42 22.92 20.43 -16.63
N SER A 43 22.57 19.17 -16.91
CA SER A 43 23.38 18.33 -17.79
C SER A 43 22.48 17.33 -18.50
N ASP A 44 22.20 17.64 -19.76
CA ASP A 44 21.68 16.70 -20.76
C ASP A 44 22.66 15.55 -20.95
N ILE A 45 22.30 14.30 -20.62
CA ILE A 45 22.81 13.12 -21.34
C ILE A 45 21.76 12.00 -21.37
N ASN A 46 21.32 11.70 -22.60
CA ASN A 46 20.73 10.46 -23.14
C ASN A 46 19.62 9.72 -22.39
N GLY A 47 18.53 9.54 -23.14
CA GLY A 47 17.61 8.43 -22.95
C GLY A 47 18.31 7.09 -23.14
N GLU A 48 18.07 6.19 -22.19
CA GLU A 48 18.18 4.76 -22.42
C GLU A 48 17.03 4.04 -21.74
N VAL A 49 16.30 3.30 -22.55
CA VAL A 49 15.22 2.37 -22.21
C VAL A 49 15.76 1.35 -21.21
N VAL A 50 15.44 1.51 -19.92
CA VAL A 50 15.65 0.43 -18.94
C VAL A 50 14.49 -0.53 -19.04
N ARG A 51 14.78 -1.59 -19.79
CA ARG A 51 14.04 -2.83 -19.89
C ARG A 51 13.84 -3.41 -18.49
N HIS A 52 12.60 -3.82 -18.21
CA HIS A 52 12.30 -4.79 -17.16
C HIS A 52 13.21 -6.01 -17.29
N ALA A 53 14.08 -6.20 -16.31
CA ALA A 53 14.68 -7.50 -16.00
C ALA A 53 14.25 -7.88 -14.58
N PRO A 54 13.86 -9.14 -14.33
CA PRO A 54 13.38 -9.57 -13.03
C PRO A 54 14.53 -9.48 -12.03
N ALA A 55 14.27 -8.83 -10.89
CA ALA A 55 15.17 -8.81 -9.76
C ALA A 55 15.53 -10.26 -9.42
N ALA A 56 16.78 -10.62 -9.71
CA ALA A 56 17.42 -11.82 -9.22
C ALA A 56 17.12 -11.91 -7.72
N ALA A 57 16.63 -13.08 -7.30
CA ALA A 57 16.36 -13.40 -5.93
C ALA A 57 17.57 -13.00 -5.07
N ALA A 58 17.46 -11.83 -4.43
CA ALA A 58 18.32 -11.46 -3.34
C ALA A 58 17.99 -12.45 -2.25
N ALA A 59 18.79 -13.52 -2.18
CA ALA A 59 18.82 -14.42 -1.05
C ALA A 59 19.06 -13.54 0.17
N VAL A 60 17.97 -13.27 0.89
CA VAL A 60 18.02 -12.66 2.20
C VAL A 60 18.98 -13.53 3.00
N PRO A 61 20.12 -13.00 3.50
CA PRO A 61 20.93 -13.76 4.40
C PRO A 61 20.07 -13.98 5.64
N VAL A 62 19.58 -15.21 5.79
CA VAL A 62 18.98 -15.66 7.04
C VAL A 62 20.01 -15.32 8.12
N PRO A 63 19.67 -14.51 9.13
CA PRO A 63 20.57 -14.34 10.25
C PRO A 63 20.67 -15.72 10.88
N SER A 64 21.83 -16.37 10.71
CA SER A 64 22.20 -17.52 11.54
C SER A 64 22.23 -17.02 12.98
N GLY A 65 21.07 -17.08 13.62
CA GLY A 65 20.88 -16.85 15.03
C GLY A 65 21.76 -17.83 15.80
N GLY A 66 22.44 -17.31 16.80
CA GLY A 66 23.45 -18.02 17.56
C GLY A 66 22.95 -19.34 18.15
N GLY A 67 23.85 -20.31 18.19
CA GLY A 67 23.72 -21.51 19.01
C GLY A 67 22.75 -22.58 18.51
N ILE A 68 22.53 -22.71 17.20
CA ILE A 68 21.69 -23.78 16.66
C ILE A 68 22.59 -24.98 16.35
N ILE A 69 22.61 -25.96 17.27
CA ILE A 69 23.11 -27.32 17.01
C ILE A 69 22.52 -27.78 15.68
N SER A 70 23.36 -28.16 14.73
CA SER A 70 22.92 -28.47 13.38
C SER A 70 22.06 -29.74 13.36
N ARG A 71 21.20 -29.91 12.35
CA ARG A 71 20.36 -31.12 12.22
C ARG A 71 21.21 -32.41 12.25
N ALA A 72 22.42 -32.36 11.69
CA ALA A 72 23.36 -33.47 11.70
C ALA A 72 23.86 -33.76 13.13
N GLU A 73 24.23 -32.74 13.89
CA GLU A 73 24.67 -32.88 15.29
C GLU A 73 23.57 -33.40 16.21
N TRP A 74 22.30 -33.02 15.99
CA TRP A 74 21.18 -33.60 16.72
C TRP A 74 21.00 -35.10 16.45
N VAL A 75 21.18 -35.52 15.19
CA VAL A 75 21.10 -36.94 14.80
C VAL A 75 22.26 -37.73 15.41
N GLU A 76 23.49 -37.21 15.35
CA GLU A 76 24.65 -37.85 15.98
C GLU A 76 24.48 -37.95 17.50
N ARG A 77 23.97 -36.90 18.15
CA ARG A 77 23.68 -36.92 19.60
C ARG A 77 22.61 -37.94 19.96
N LEU A 78 21.58 -38.10 19.12
CA LEU A 78 20.56 -39.13 19.32
C LEU A 78 21.15 -40.54 19.18
N MET A 79 21.94 -40.78 18.13
CA MET A 79 22.58 -42.08 17.90
C MET A 79 23.57 -42.42 19.02
N ALA A 80 24.34 -41.45 19.51
CA ALA A 80 25.24 -41.61 20.66
C ALA A 80 24.49 -41.91 21.96
N GLU A 81 23.42 -41.16 22.28
CA GLU A 81 22.59 -41.42 23.46
C GLU A 81 21.97 -42.82 23.42
N MET A 82 21.37 -43.20 22.29
CA MET A 82 20.69 -44.50 22.15
C MET A 82 21.66 -45.69 22.12
N SER A 83 22.86 -45.51 21.58
CA SER A 83 23.90 -46.57 21.58
C SER A 83 24.55 -46.78 22.96
N SER A 84 24.47 -45.80 23.85
CA SER A 84 24.95 -45.88 25.23
C SER A 84 23.94 -46.46 26.23
N ALA A 85 22.69 -46.71 25.80
CA ALA A 85 21.63 -47.16 26.67
C ALA A 85 21.85 -48.61 27.14
N ALA A 86 21.67 -48.84 28.45
CA ALA A 86 21.90 -50.16 29.05
C ALA A 86 20.72 -51.12 28.83
N ASP A 87 19.50 -50.60 28.75
CA ASP A 87 18.28 -51.37 28.53
C ASP A 87 17.21 -50.55 27.78
N ALA A 88 16.11 -51.20 27.39
CA ALA A 88 15.02 -50.56 26.68
C ALA A 88 14.26 -49.50 27.50
N GLY A 89 14.32 -49.55 28.83
CA GLY A 89 13.76 -48.54 29.72
C GLY A 89 14.62 -47.28 29.79
N ASP A 90 15.93 -47.44 29.91
CA ASP A 90 16.95 -46.40 29.87
C ASP A 90 16.95 -45.68 28.52
N ALA A 91 16.87 -46.44 27.42
CA ALA A 91 16.71 -45.88 26.07
C ALA A 91 15.46 -44.99 25.94
N ARG A 92 14.33 -45.38 26.55
CA ARG A 92 13.10 -44.56 26.55
C ARG A 92 13.25 -43.31 27.39
N ALA A 93 13.87 -43.40 28.57
CA ALA A 93 14.11 -42.24 29.43
C ALA A 93 15.07 -41.22 28.77
N ARG A 94 16.10 -41.71 28.08
CA ARG A 94 17.04 -40.90 27.28
C ARG A 94 16.35 -40.25 26.09
N ALA A 95 15.54 -41.01 25.35
CA ALA A 95 14.76 -40.47 24.23
C ALA A 95 13.79 -39.37 24.68
N ALA A 96 13.13 -39.53 25.84
CA ALA A 96 12.26 -38.51 26.40
C ALA A 96 13.02 -37.20 26.69
N ARG A 97 14.16 -37.28 27.37
CA ARG A 97 15.02 -36.10 27.67
C ARG A 97 15.58 -35.45 26.41
N PHE A 98 16.01 -36.25 25.43
CA PHE A 98 16.49 -35.75 24.16
C PHE A 98 15.40 -34.95 23.43
N LEU A 99 14.15 -35.44 23.41
CA LEU A 99 13.04 -34.74 22.76
C LEU A 99 12.65 -33.46 23.50
N GLU A 100 12.79 -33.41 24.82
CA GLU A 100 12.61 -32.18 25.61
C GLU A 100 13.69 -31.14 25.27
N ASP A 101 14.97 -31.54 25.23
CA ASP A 101 16.09 -30.69 24.84
C ASP A 101 15.94 -30.16 23.40
N PHE A 102 15.57 -31.05 22.47
CA PHE A 102 15.31 -30.69 21.07
C PHE A 102 14.13 -29.74 20.95
N GLY A 103 13.03 -30.00 21.67
CA GLY A 103 11.86 -29.13 21.70
C GLY A 103 12.17 -27.75 22.28
N ALA A 104 13.00 -27.67 23.32
CA ALA A 104 13.45 -26.41 23.92
C ALA A 104 14.34 -25.60 22.97
N ALA A 105 15.24 -26.27 22.23
CA ALA A 105 16.11 -25.63 21.25
C ALA A 105 15.38 -25.22 19.96
N ALA A 106 14.34 -25.97 19.57
CA ALA A 106 13.52 -25.67 18.39
C ALA A 106 12.42 -24.65 18.68
N ALA A 107 12.07 -24.42 19.95
CA ALA A 107 11.09 -23.42 20.31
C ALA A 107 11.65 -22.03 20.00
N PRO A 108 10.94 -21.20 19.20
CA PRO A 108 11.35 -19.82 19.02
C PRO A 108 11.40 -19.16 20.39
N SER A 109 12.48 -18.42 20.64
CA SER A 109 12.67 -17.75 21.91
C SER A 109 11.45 -16.86 22.20
N GLY A 110 11.11 -16.69 23.48
CA GLY A 110 9.97 -15.84 23.85
C GLY A 110 10.06 -14.43 23.25
N GLY A 111 11.29 -13.94 23.06
CA GLY A 111 11.58 -12.69 22.36
C GLY A 111 11.19 -12.72 20.88
N GLU A 112 11.61 -13.75 20.11
CA GLU A 112 11.25 -13.89 18.69
C GLU A 112 9.75 -14.07 18.47
N ARG A 113 9.06 -14.78 19.37
CA ARG A 113 7.61 -14.89 19.32
C ARG A 113 6.94 -13.53 19.55
N TYR A 114 7.43 -12.78 20.53
CA TYR A 114 6.91 -11.45 20.84
C TYR A 114 7.15 -10.45 19.70
N THR A 115 8.34 -10.45 19.10
CA THR A 115 8.64 -9.59 17.94
C THR A 115 7.75 -9.96 16.75
N ALA A 116 7.61 -11.25 16.43
CA ALA A 116 6.75 -11.72 15.36
C ALA A 116 5.27 -11.31 15.57
N LEU A 117 4.76 -11.41 16.80
CA LEU A 117 3.41 -10.96 17.12
C LEU A 117 3.24 -9.45 16.99
N ARG A 118 4.23 -8.67 17.44
CA ARG A 118 4.24 -7.21 17.31
C ARG A 118 4.26 -6.78 15.85
N GLU A 119 5.13 -7.38 15.04
CA GLU A 119 5.20 -7.13 13.61
C GLU A 119 3.90 -7.50 12.91
N ASN A 120 3.30 -8.64 13.25
CA ASN A 120 2.01 -9.05 12.69
C ASN A 120 0.89 -8.04 13.02
N ALA A 121 0.89 -7.47 14.23
CA ALA A 121 -0.06 -6.43 14.61
C ALA A 121 0.15 -5.13 13.80
N ILE A 122 1.40 -4.72 13.59
CA ILE A 122 1.74 -3.55 12.76
C ILE A 122 1.30 -3.79 11.31
N LEU A 123 1.61 -4.95 10.74
CA LEU A 123 1.20 -5.31 9.38
C LEU A 123 -0.32 -5.32 9.24
N LYS A 124 -1.06 -5.86 10.21
CA LYS A 124 -2.54 -5.81 10.22
C LYS A 124 -3.09 -4.38 10.28
N LYS A 125 -2.41 -3.46 10.96
CA LYS A 125 -2.78 -2.03 10.96
C LYS A 125 -2.50 -1.41 9.59
N ALA A 126 -1.31 -1.64 9.03
CA ALA A 126 -0.92 -1.13 7.72
C ALA A 126 -1.87 -1.60 6.60
N VAL A 127 -2.21 -2.89 6.57
CA VAL A 127 -3.13 -3.47 5.57
C VAL A 127 -4.53 -2.85 5.67
N ARG A 128 -5.03 -2.62 6.88
CA ARG A 128 -6.34 -1.96 7.08
C ARG A 128 -6.33 -0.51 6.58
N LEU A 129 -5.25 0.23 6.85
CA LEU A 129 -5.10 1.59 6.37
C LEU A 129 -5.02 1.64 4.85
N GLN A 130 -4.22 0.76 4.24
CA GLN A 130 -4.09 0.65 2.79
C GLN A 130 -5.44 0.37 2.13
N LEU A 131 -6.21 -0.59 2.66
CA LEU A 131 -7.54 -0.90 2.15
C LEU A 131 -8.50 0.31 2.24
N ARG A 132 -8.40 1.12 3.30
CA ARG A 132 -9.19 2.35 3.42
C ARG A 132 -8.80 3.37 2.35
N LEU A 133 -7.51 3.64 2.18
CA LEU A 133 -7.00 4.58 1.17
C LEU A 133 -7.38 4.13 -0.25
N ASP A 134 -7.30 2.85 -0.55
CA ASP A 134 -7.66 2.32 -1.87
C ASP A 134 -9.16 2.47 -2.13
N ARG A 135 -10.02 2.26 -1.13
CA ARG A 135 -11.46 2.52 -1.24
C ARG A 135 -11.77 4.00 -1.50
N GLU A 136 -11.06 4.91 -0.83
CA GLU A 136 -11.23 6.35 -1.02
C GLU A 136 -10.81 6.77 -2.43
N LYS A 137 -9.67 6.25 -2.93
CA LYS A 137 -9.22 6.45 -4.32
C LYS A 137 -10.21 5.91 -5.34
N GLU A 138 -10.73 4.70 -5.12
CA GLU A 138 -11.76 4.12 -5.98
C GLU A 138 -13.03 4.96 -6.00
N ALA A 139 -13.48 5.46 -4.85
CA ALA A 139 -14.67 6.31 -4.77
C ALA A 139 -14.47 7.63 -5.53
N ALA A 140 -13.31 8.28 -5.35
CA ALA A 140 -12.95 9.49 -6.09
C ALA A 140 -12.88 9.23 -7.61
N ASN A 141 -12.30 8.10 -8.03
CA ASN A 141 -12.25 7.72 -9.44
C ASN A 141 -13.67 7.50 -10.02
N ARG A 142 -14.54 6.80 -9.28
CA ARG A 142 -15.95 6.62 -9.68
C ARG A 142 -16.70 7.94 -9.79
N GLU A 143 -16.40 8.94 -8.95
CA GLU A 143 -16.97 10.29 -9.07
C GLU A 143 -16.48 10.99 -10.34
N LEU A 144 -15.17 10.99 -10.59
CA LEU A 144 -14.60 11.57 -11.81
C LEU A 144 -15.18 10.92 -13.07
N GLN A 145 -15.34 9.60 -13.08
CA GLN A 145 -15.98 8.87 -14.19
C GLN A 145 -17.42 9.31 -14.42
N ARG A 146 -18.21 9.50 -13.34
CA ARG A 146 -19.58 10.03 -13.44
C ARG A 146 -19.62 11.45 -13.99
N GLN A 147 -18.71 12.31 -13.56
CA GLN A 147 -18.59 13.67 -14.08
C GLN A 147 -18.21 13.67 -15.56
N LEU A 148 -17.23 12.86 -15.97
CA LEU A 148 -16.83 12.70 -17.37
C LEU A 148 -18.00 12.24 -18.25
N ALA A 149 -18.78 11.25 -17.80
CA ALA A 149 -19.98 10.83 -18.50
C ALA A 149 -20.98 11.98 -18.67
N GLY A 150 -21.22 12.76 -17.61
CA GLY A 150 -22.08 13.95 -17.67
C GLY A 150 -21.56 15.03 -18.63
N PHE A 151 -20.25 15.27 -18.69
CA PHE A 151 -19.65 16.18 -19.67
C PHE A 151 -19.83 15.66 -21.10
N GLN A 152 -19.60 14.37 -21.35
CA GLN A 152 -19.78 13.75 -22.66
C GLN A 152 -21.23 13.87 -23.16
N GLU A 153 -22.21 13.67 -22.27
CA GLU A 153 -23.62 13.86 -22.61
C GLU A 153 -23.95 15.32 -22.96
N ARG A 154 -23.43 16.29 -22.20
CA ARG A 154 -23.61 17.71 -22.50
C ARG A 154 -23.04 18.07 -23.88
N VAL A 155 -21.86 17.57 -24.22
CA VAL A 155 -21.23 17.78 -25.52
C VAL A 155 -22.13 17.23 -26.63
N ARG A 156 -22.61 15.98 -26.51
CA ARG A 156 -23.52 15.38 -27.50
C ARG A 156 -24.81 16.18 -27.69
N ARG A 157 -25.39 16.72 -26.61
CA ARG A 157 -26.59 17.58 -26.70
C ARG A 157 -26.29 18.87 -27.45
N LEU A 158 -25.20 19.56 -27.11
CA LEU A 158 -24.81 20.79 -27.78
C LEU A 158 -24.49 20.57 -29.28
N GLU A 159 -23.89 19.43 -29.62
CA GLU A 159 -23.67 19.04 -31.01
C GLU A 159 -24.98 18.84 -31.77
N ALA A 160 -25.97 18.18 -31.15
CA ALA A 160 -27.30 18.01 -31.73
C ALA A 160 -28.04 19.35 -31.90
N ASP A 161 -28.00 20.22 -30.89
CA ASP A 161 -28.62 21.55 -30.94
C ASP A 161 -27.98 22.44 -32.01
N LYS A 162 -26.65 22.43 -32.10
CA LYS A 162 -25.91 23.13 -33.15
C LYS A 162 -26.29 22.61 -34.53
N TYR A 163 -26.41 21.29 -34.71
CA TYR A 163 -26.83 20.69 -35.97
C TYR A 163 -28.26 21.11 -36.33
N ALA A 164 -29.19 21.02 -35.39
CA ALA A 164 -30.57 21.45 -35.58
C ALA A 164 -30.65 22.92 -35.98
N LEU A 165 -29.96 23.82 -35.27
CA LEU A 165 -29.90 25.24 -35.60
C LEU A 165 -29.33 25.47 -37.01
N THR A 166 -28.23 24.77 -37.36
CA THR A 166 -27.63 24.87 -38.70
C THR A 166 -28.61 24.44 -39.79
N MET A 167 -29.37 23.38 -39.55
CA MET A 167 -30.41 22.91 -40.46
C MET A 167 -31.57 23.90 -40.59
N HIS A 168 -32.04 24.47 -39.48
CA HIS A 168 -33.07 25.52 -39.48
C HIS A 168 -32.62 26.77 -40.23
N LEU A 169 -31.38 27.23 -40.01
CA LEU A 169 -30.80 28.36 -40.73
C LEU A 169 -30.69 28.09 -42.24
N ARG A 170 -30.27 26.89 -42.65
CA ARG A 170 -30.26 26.50 -44.06
C ARG A 170 -31.66 26.47 -44.68
N ARG A 171 -32.69 26.11 -43.91
CA ARG A 171 -34.08 26.07 -44.37
C ARG A 171 -34.73 27.45 -44.40
N ALA A 172 -34.38 28.33 -43.45
CA ALA A 172 -34.80 29.73 -43.42
C ALA A 172 -34.08 30.58 -44.47
N ARG A 173 -32.88 30.16 -44.91
CA ARG A 173 -32.20 30.71 -46.07
C ARG A 173 -32.97 30.31 -47.34
N PRO A 174 -33.54 31.25 -48.11
CA PRO A 174 -34.35 30.92 -49.28
C PRO A 174 -33.53 30.12 -50.30
N GLN A 175 -33.95 28.88 -50.59
CA GLN A 175 -33.52 28.16 -51.78
C GLN A 175 -34.16 28.86 -52.99
N GLY A 176 -33.47 29.80 -53.63
CA GLY A 176 -33.95 30.43 -54.87
C GLY A 176 -34.75 31.72 -54.73
N GLY A 177 -34.57 32.48 -53.64
CA GLY A 177 -35.06 33.85 -53.58
C GLY A 177 -34.07 34.80 -54.25
N SER A 178 -34.34 35.16 -55.51
CA SER A 178 -33.86 36.42 -56.10
C SER A 178 -34.13 37.55 -55.10
N MET A 179 -33.12 37.97 -54.34
CA MET A 179 -33.14 39.25 -53.67
C MET A 179 -32.15 40.15 -54.41
N SER A 180 -32.75 40.84 -55.37
CA SER A 180 -32.31 42.14 -55.88
C SER A 180 -31.56 42.92 -54.81
N GLY A 181 -30.41 43.44 -55.20
CA GLY A 181 -29.40 44.00 -54.33
C GLY A 181 -29.92 45.08 -53.38
N ARG A 182 -29.33 45.09 -52.20
CA ARG A 182 -28.99 46.27 -51.39
C ARG A 182 -28.13 45.79 -50.24
N PHE A 183 -26.91 45.34 -50.57
CA PHE A 183 -25.81 45.53 -49.64
C PHE A 183 -25.47 47.02 -49.73
N HIS A 184 -25.65 47.75 -48.64
CA HIS A 184 -25.02 49.06 -48.48
C HIS A 184 -23.61 48.81 -47.94
N PRO A 185 -22.55 49.04 -48.74
CA PRO A 185 -21.23 49.28 -48.18
C PRO A 185 -21.23 50.70 -47.58
N GLU A 186 -20.25 50.96 -46.72
CA GLU A 186 -20.01 52.23 -46.02
C GLU A 186 -20.76 52.41 -44.70
N VAL A 187 -20.20 51.85 -43.62
CA VAL A 187 -19.99 52.63 -42.40
C VAL A 187 -18.58 52.30 -41.88
N PHE A 188 -17.79 53.37 -41.73
CA PHE A 188 -16.41 53.42 -41.23
C PHE A 188 -16.23 52.88 -39.82
#